data_AF-A0A3Q2PMR0-F1
#
_entry.id   AF-A0A3Q2PMR0-F1
#
_cell.length_a   1.000
_cell.length_b   1.000
_cell.length_c   1.000
_cell.angle_alpha   90.00
_cell.angle_beta   90.00
_cell.angle_gamma   90.00
#
_symmetry.space_group_name_H-M   'P 1'
#
loop_
_entity.id
_entity.type
_entity.pdbx_description
1 polymer ?
#
loop_
_entity_poly.entity_id
_entity_poly.type
_entity_poly.pdbx_seq_one_letter_code
_entity_poly.pdbx_strand_id
1 'polypeptide(L)'
;MYSDVIRRRRPPSRSGTYTGSPSPPPLVLQVVRAAEEAASTLAGSISPEQCIKVLCPIVQTTDYPINLAAIKMQTRAVERVAKEPLHLLLPDVIPGLLQGYDNTESSVRKASVFCLVAIYSVIGEELKPYLSQLTGSKMKLLNLYIKRAQTSTSNSSSSSDISSY
;
A
#
# COMPACT_ATOMS: atom_id res chain seq x y z
N MET A 1 4.82 -45.26 32.87
CA MET A 1 5.15 -44.40 34.01
C MET A 1 6.64 -44.09 33.94
N TYR A 2 6.96 -42.95 33.34
CA TYR A 2 8.31 -42.43 33.18
C TYR A 2 8.52 -41.39 34.28
N SER A 3 9.40 -41.69 35.21
CA SER A 3 9.91 -40.88 36.31
C SER A 3 11.23 -41.57 36.70
N ASP A 4 12.37 -40.98 36.97
CA ASP A 4 12.83 -39.59 37.05
C ASP A 4 14.35 -39.69 37.35
N VAL A 5 15.06 -38.57 37.39
CA VAL A 5 16.25 -38.36 38.26
C VAL A 5 17.65 -38.86 37.77
N ILE A 6 18.31 -37.96 37.02
CA ILE A 6 19.45 -37.11 37.46
C ILE A 6 20.89 -37.68 37.59
N ARG A 7 21.83 -36.78 37.19
CA ARG A 7 23.29 -36.66 37.44
C ARG A 7 24.18 -37.48 36.48
N ARG A 8 25.11 -36.90 35.72
CA ARG A 8 26.16 -35.90 36.02
C ARG A 8 26.59 -35.28 34.65
N ARG A 9 26.98 -34.02 34.43
CA ARG A 9 28.09 -33.23 34.99
C ARG A 9 27.99 -31.77 34.45
N ARG A 10 28.23 -30.76 35.29
CA ARG A 10 28.71 -29.40 34.89
C ARG A 10 30.22 -29.49 34.55
N PRO A 11 30.93 -28.52 33.88
CA PRO A 11 30.85 -27.05 34.04
C PRO A 11 31.19 -26.24 32.72
N PRO A 12 31.82 -25.03 32.73
CA PRO A 12 31.18 -23.73 32.58
C PRO A 12 31.66 -22.89 31.36
N SER A 13 30.91 -21.87 30.92
CA SER A 13 31.38 -20.67 30.18
C SER A 13 30.21 -19.67 30.06
N ARG A 14 30.22 -18.56 30.80
CA ARG A 14 30.66 -17.21 30.41
C ARG A 14 29.78 -16.51 29.35
N SER A 15 29.30 -15.32 29.77
CA SER A 15 29.00 -14.08 29.02
C SER A 15 27.79 -13.99 28.07
N GLY A 16 26.96 -12.95 28.34
CA GLY A 16 26.23 -12.14 27.37
C GLY A 16 25.04 -12.83 26.71
N THR A 17 23.95 -12.19 26.30
CA THR A 17 23.51 -10.79 26.19
C THR A 17 22.01 -10.87 25.90
N TYR A 18 21.25 -9.85 26.30
CA TYR A 18 19.86 -9.63 25.91
C TYR A 18 19.65 -9.89 24.40
N THR A 19 18.90 -10.91 24.02
CA THR A 19 18.36 -11.01 22.65
C THR A 19 17.03 -10.30 22.63
N GLY A 20 17.11 -8.98 22.40
CA GLY A 20 15.97 -8.16 22.02
C GLY A 20 15.31 -8.74 20.77
N SER A 21 13.98 -8.70 20.78
CA SER A 21 13.12 -8.94 19.63
C SER A 21 13.59 -8.13 18.42
N PRO A 22 13.48 -8.66 17.19
CA PRO A 22 13.85 -7.91 15.99
C PRO A 22 12.84 -6.78 15.80
N SER A 23 13.25 -5.56 16.16
CA SER A 23 12.62 -4.34 15.69
C SER A 23 12.58 -4.37 14.15
N PRO A 24 11.46 -4.03 13.50
CA PRO A 24 11.39 -3.99 12.04
C PRO A 24 12.48 -3.05 11.50
N PRO A 25 13.15 -3.40 10.38
CA PRO A 25 14.35 -2.69 9.96
C PRO A 25 14.03 -1.22 9.63
N PRO A 26 14.91 -0.27 10.04
CA PRO A 26 14.74 1.18 9.86
C PRO A 26 14.71 1.63 8.39
N LEU A 27 14.94 0.72 7.44
CA LEU A 27 15.03 0.99 6.02
C LEU A 27 13.72 1.45 5.39
N VAL A 28 12.55 0.96 5.83
CA VAL A 28 11.26 1.35 5.23
C VAL A 28 10.92 2.80 5.54
N LEU A 29 11.16 3.24 6.78
CA LEU A 29 11.02 4.65 7.17
C LEU A 29 12.07 5.53 6.50
N GLN A 30 13.28 5.02 6.28
CA GLN A 30 14.32 5.75 5.53
C GLN A 30 13.97 5.88 4.05
N VAL A 31 13.37 4.89 3.40
CA VAL A 31 12.93 5.01 2.00
C VAL A 31 11.78 6.01 1.87
N VAL A 32 10.80 5.97 2.80
CA VAL A 32 9.71 6.95 2.81
C VAL A 32 10.23 8.36 3.10
N ARG A 33 11.13 8.52 4.08
CA ARG A 33 11.75 9.81 4.38
C ARG A 33 12.69 10.30 3.29
N ALA A 34 13.48 9.42 2.67
CA ALA A 34 14.34 9.76 1.54
C ALA A 34 13.51 10.11 0.31
N ALA A 35 12.36 9.46 0.10
CA ALA A 35 11.41 9.85 -0.94
C ALA A 35 10.73 11.19 -0.62
N GLU A 36 10.45 11.47 0.65
CA GLU A 36 9.85 12.73 1.12
C GLU A 36 10.86 13.90 1.11
N GLU A 37 12.13 13.63 1.42
CA GLU A 37 13.27 14.55 1.32
C GLU A 37 13.67 14.77 -0.14
N ALA A 38 13.64 13.73 -0.98
CA ALA A 38 13.76 13.86 -2.42
C ALA A 38 12.59 14.70 -2.95
N ALA A 39 11.35 14.42 -2.55
CA ALA A 39 10.18 15.20 -2.97
C ALA A 39 10.22 16.67 -2.50
N SER A 40 10.73 16.96 -1.29
CA SER A 40 10.89 18.33 -0.79
C SER A 40 12.04 19.08 -1.46
N THR A 41 13.16 18.41 -1.74
CA THR A 41 14.29 19.00 -2.48
C THR A 41 13.97 19.18 -3.97
N LEU A 42 13.06 18.36 -4.50
CA LEU A 42 12.63 18.33 -5.90
C LEU A 42 11.24 18.95 -6.12
N ALA A 43 10.75 19.73 -5.15
CA ALA A 43 9.45 20.42 -5.22
C ALA A 43 9.36 21.47 -6.35
N GLY A 44 10.43 21.64 -7.15
CA GLY A 44 10.41 22.34 -8.43
C GLY A 44 10.61 21.46 -9.69
N SER A 45 10.89 20.16 -9.59
CA SER A 45 11.43 19.37 -10.73
C SER A 45 11.08 17.88 -10.83
N ILE A 46 10.37 17.24 -9.90
CA ILE A 46 9.85 15.86 -10.09
C ILE A 46 8.33 15.84 -10.09
N SER A 47 7.74 15.50 -11.24
CA SER A 47 6.29 15.34 -11.36
C SER A 47 5.82 14.06 -10.66
N PRO A 48 4.60 14.05 -10.08
CA PRO A 48 4.04 12.88 -9.42
C PRO A 48 3.93 11.66 -10.35
N GLU A 49 3.95 11.87 -11.68
CA GLU A 49 4.04 10.80 -12.68
C GLU A 49 5.35 9.99 -12.56
N GLN A 50 6.49 10.66 -12.36
CA GLN A 50 7.78 10.00 -12.26
C GLN A 50 7.88 9.14 -10.99
N CYS A 51 7.24 9.61 -9.90
CA CYS A 51 7.10 8.83 -8.68
C CYS A 51 6.37 7.50 -8.95
N ILE A 52 5.24 7.56 -9.67
CA ILE A 52 4.50 6.36 -10.05
C ILE A 52 5.36 5.41 -10.90
N LYS A 53 6.09 5.93 -11.89
CA LYS A 53 6.97 5.13 -12.77
C LYS A 53 8.05 4.37 -12.00
N VAL A 54 8.68 5.01 -11.01
CA VAL A 54 9.70 4.37 -10.17
C VAL A 54 9.09 3.36 -9.20
N LEU A 55 7.86 3.60 -8.73
CA LEU A 55 7.18 2.69 -7.81
C LEU A 55 6.66 1.41 -8.50
N CYS A 56 6.26 1.46 -9.78
CA CYS A 56 5.78 0.29 -10.54
C CYS A 56 6.68 -0.96 -10.40
N PRO A 57 8.00 -0.90 -10.68
CA PRO A 57 8.87 -2.06 -10.53
C PRO A 57 9.00 -2.51 -9.07
N ILE A 58 8.99 -1.59 -8.10
CA ILE A 58 9.09 -1.94 -6.67
C ILE A 58 7.84 -2.72 -6.24
N VAL A 59 6.65 -2.30 -6.65
CA VAL A 59 5.39 -3.00 -6.36
C VAL A 59 5.41 -4.44 -6.91
N GLN A 60 6.00 -4.66 -8.09
CA GLN A 60 6.02 -5.95 -8.77
C GLN A 60 7.13 -6.90 -8.28
N THR A 61 8.29 -6.35 -7.91
CA THR A 61 9.51 -7.14 -7.65
C THR A 61 9.83 -7.33 -6.18
N THR A 62 9.16 -6.59 -5.28
CA THR A 62 9.41 -6.68 -3.84
C THR A 62 8.30 -7.40 -3.11
N ASP A 63 8.66 -7.94 -1.94
CA ASP A 63 7.74 -8.60 -1.03
C ASP A 63 7.33 -7.69 0.13
N TYR A 64 6.42 -8.19 0.97
CA TYR A 64 6.02 -7.52 2.19
C TYR A 64 7.22 -7.35 3.14
N PRO A 65 7.39 -6.18 3.79
CA PRO A 65 6.48 -5.02 3.85
C PRO A 65 6.76 -3.92 2.81
N ILE A 66 7.75 -4.10 1.94
CA ILE A 66 8.23 -3.05 1.04
C ILE A 66 7.19 -2.79 -0.06
N ASN A 67 6.63 -3.85 -0.65
CA ASN A 67 5.59 -3.72 -1.66
C ASN A 67 4.36 -2.95 -1.15
N LEU A 68 3.95 -3.19 0.09
CA LEU A 68 2.84 -2.50 0.74
C LEU A 68 3.12 -1.00 0.87
N ALA A 69 4.34 -0.63 1.29
CA ALA A 69 4.74 0.77 1.39
C ALA A 69 4.74 1.44 0.00
N ALA A 70 5.23 0.74 -1.02
CA ALA A 70 5.24 1.22 -2.39
C ALA A 70 3.81 1.43 -2.94
N ILE A 71 2.89 0.49 -2.75
CA ILE A 71 1.48 0.62 -3.17
C ILE A 71 0.81 1.81 -2.47
N LYS A 72 1.02 1.97 -1.17
CA LYS A 72 0.46 3.10 -0.40
C LYS A 72 1.01 4.44 -0.90
N MET A 73 2.30 4.51 -1.19
CA MET A 73 2.92 5.72 -1.73
C MET A 73 2.42 6.01 -3.15
N GLN A 74 2.25 4.97 -3.97
CA GLN A 74 1.69 5.08 -5.32
C GLN A 74 0.25 5.60 -5.28
N THR A 75 -0.57 5.16 -4.32
CA THR A 75 -1.94 5.68 -4.12
C THR A 75 -1.92 7.20 -3.90
N ARG A 76 -1.05 7.70 -3.02
CA ARG A 76 -0.95 9.15 -2.74
C ARG A 76 -0.43 9.95 -3.94
N ALA A 77 0.41 9.34 -4.77
CA ALA A 77 0.87 9.96 -6.01
C ALA A 77 -0.28 10.05 -7.02
N VAL A 78 -1.04 8.96 -7.22
CA VAL A 78 -2.21 8.90 -8.12
C VAL A 78 -3.22 10.00 -7.79
N GLU A 79 -3.53 10.21 -6.51
CA GLU A 79 -4.47 11.25 -6.06
C GLU A 79 -4.03 12.69 -6.42
N ARG A 80 -2.76 12.89 -6.81
CA ARG A 80 -2.19 14.19 -7.18
C ARG A 80 -1.89 14.34 -8.68
N VAL A 81 -2.02 13.26 -9.47
CA VAL A 81 -1.78 13.28 -10.91
C VAL A 81 -3.07 13.63 -11.64
N ALA A 82 -2.96 14.42 -12.71
CA ALA A 82 -4.10 14.71 -13.58
C ALA A 82 -4.55 13.47 -14.35
N LYS A 83 -5.74 13.53 -14.94
CA LYS A 83 -6.35 12.40 -15.65
C LYS A 83 -5.49 11.93 -16.84
N GLU A 84 -5.02 12.84 -17.68
CA GLU A 84 -4.31 12.52 -18.93
C GLU A 84 -2.96 11.83 -18.67
N PRO A 85 -2.07 12.34 -17.80
CA PRO A 85 -0.81 11.66 -17.52
C PRO A 85 -1.01 10.32 -16.81
N LEU A 86 -2.02 10.24 -15.93
CA LEU A 86 -2.35 8.98 -15.26
C LEU A 86 -2.77 7.90 -16.26
N HIS A 87 -3.52 8.27 -17.30
CA HIS A 87 -3.95 7.33 -18.35
C HIS A 87 -2.76 6.67 -19.05
N LEU A 88 -1.70 7.43 -19.33
CA LEU A 88 -0.47 6.92 -19.95
C LEU A 88 0.31 5.94 -19.05
N LEU A 89 0.10 6.01 -17.73
CA LEU A 89 0.78 5.17 -16.73
C LEU A 89 0.01 3.90 -16.38
N LEU A 90 -1.28 3.81 -16.71
CA LEU A 90 -2.13 2.65 -16.39
C LEU A 90 -1.55 1.32 -16.88
N PRO A 91 -0.99 1.19 -18.11
CA PRO A 91 -0.43 -0.07 -18.57
C PRO A 91 0.69 -0.60 -17.66
N ASP A 92 1.43 0.29 -16.99
CA ASP A 92 2.54 -0.08 -16.11
C ASP A 92 2.07 -0.30 -14.65
N VAL A 93 1.09 0.49 -14.20
CA VAL A 93 0.58 0.45 -12.82
C VAL A 93 -0.33 -0.75 -12.60
N ILE A 94 -1.24 -1.03 -13.54
CA ILE A 94 -2.29 -2.04 -13.37
C ILE A 94 -1.73 -3.44 -13.11
N PRO A 95 -0.72 -3.95 -13.85
CA PRO A 95 -0.15 -5.27 -13.57
C PRO A 95 0.34 -5.42 -12.13
N GLY A 96 1.00 -4.39 -11.57
CA GLY A 96 1.48 -4.40 -10.19
C GLY A 96 0.34 -4.41 -9.17
N LEU A 97 -0.74 -3.66 -9.43
CA LEU A 97 -1.91 -3.66 -8.55
C LEU A 97 -2.71 -4.97 -8.64
N LEU A 98 -2.81 -5.58 -9.82
CA LEU A 98 -3.46 -6.88 -9.99
C LEU A 98 -2.68 -7.97 -9.26
N GLN A 99 -1.35 -7.99 -9.39
CA GLN A 99 -0.47 -8.87 -8.62
C GLN A 99 -0.65 -8.65 -7.10
N GLY A 100 -0.70 -7.38 -6.66
CA GLY A 100 -0.94 -7.03 -5.26
C GLY A 100 -2.32 -7.45 -4.75
N TYR A 101 -3.35 -7.44 -5.60
CA TYR A 101 -4.69 -7.91 -5.27
C TYR A 101 -4.74 -9.44 -5.08
N ASP A 102 -3.90 -10.19 -5.79
CA ASP A 102 -3.74 -11.64 -5.63
C ASP A 102 -2.68 -12.05 -4.61
N ASN A 103 -2.06 -11.09 -3.91
CA ASN A 103 -1.02 -11.37 -2.94
C ASN A 103 -1.55 -12.16 -1.73
N THR A 104 -0.71 -12.99 -1.11
CA THR A 104 -1.05 -13.78 0.10
C THR A 104 -1.31 -12.90 1.32
N GLU A 105 -0.69 -11.72 1.37
CA GLU A 105 -0.83 -10.77 2.46
C GLU A 105 -2.10 -9.93 2.34
N SER A 106 -2.98 -10.06 3.33
CA SER A 106 -4.25 -9.30 3.40
C SER A 106 -4.05 -7.79 3.31
N SER A 107 -2.98 -7.28 3.91
CA SER A 107 -2.63 -5.85 3.90
C SER A 107 -2.29 -5.36 2.49
N VAL A 108 -1.55 -6.15 1.72
CA VAL A 108 -1.17 -5.85 0.33
C VAL A 108 -2.41 -5.88 -0.58
N ARG A 109 -3.27 -6.89 -0.41
CA ARG A 109 -4.55 -6.97 -1.14
C ARG A 109 -5.41 -5.74 -0.90
N LYS A 110 -5.59 -5.36 0.37
CA LYS A 110 -6.39 -4.19 0.74
C LYS A 110 -5.80 -2.90 0.17
N ALA A 111 -4.49 -2.69 0.29
CA ALA A 111 -3.84 -1.51 -0.27
C ALA A 111 -3.98 -1.42 -1.79
N SER A 112 -3.87 -2.55 -2.50
CA SER A 112 -4.03 -2.61 -3.95
C SER A 112 -5.44 -2.24 -4.39
N VAL A 113 -6.46 -2.75 -3.69
CA VAL A 113 -7.86 -2.37 -3.92
C VAL A 113 -8.08 -0.87 -3.68
N PHE A 114 -7.52 -0.32 -2.60
CA PHE A 114 -7.61 1.12 -2.34
C PHE A 114 -6.94 1.95 -3.44
N CYS A 115 -5.79 1.53 -3.94
CA CYS A 115 -5.11 2.20 -5.06
C CYS A 115 -5.96 2.16 -6.33
N LEU A 116 -6.59 1.03 -6.65
CA LEU A 116 -7.50 0.90 -7.80
C LEU A 116 -8.72 1.82 -7.68
N VAL A 117 -9.28 1.96 -6.46
CA VAL A 117 -10.38 2.90 -6.20
C VAL A 117 -9.92 4.35 -6.39
N ALA A 118 -8.71 4.71 -5.92
CA ALA A 118 -8.15 6.04 -6.13
C ALA A 118 -7.95 6.35 -7.61
N ILE A 119 -7.42 5.41 -8.40
CA ILE A 119 -7.32 5.56 -9.86
C ILE A 119 -8.70 5.78 -10.47
N TYR A 120 -9.70 4.98 -10.09
CA TYR A 120 -11.07 5.14 -10.58
C TYR A 120 -11.65 6.52 -10.24
N SER A 121 -11.33 7.08 -9.07
CA SER A 121 -11.79 8.43 -8.71
C SER A 121 -11.21 9.52 -9.61
N VAL A 122 -10.04 9.30 -10.22
CA VAL A 122 -9.38 10.28 -11.11
C VAL A 122 -9.84 10.12 -12.57
N ILE A 123 -9.87 8.89 -13.10
CA ILE A 123 -10.18 8.64 -14.53
C ILE A 123 -11.59 8.10 -14.80
N GLY A 124 -12.31 7.67 -13.77
CA GLY A 124 -13.66 7.12 -13.89
C GLY A 124 -13.72 5.79 -14.63
N GLU A 125 -14.74 5.66 -15.49
CA GLU A 125 -15.04 4.41 -16.18
C GLU A 125 -13.97 3.98 -17.20
N GLU A 126 -13.07 4.87 -17.58
CA GLU A 126 -11.95 4.59 -18.48
C GLU A 126 -10.93 3.60 -17.89
N LEU A 127 -11.03 3.32 -16.58
CA LEU A 127 -10.30 2.23 -15.93
C LEU A 127 -10.80 0.84 -16.36
N LYS A 128 -12.09 0.68 -16.68
CA LYS A 128 -12.74 -0.61 -16.96
C LYS A 128 -12.01 -1.50 -17.99
N PRO A 129 -11.52 -1.02 -19.16
CA PRO A 129 -10.82 -1.87 -20.14
C PRO A 129 -9.56 -2.54 -19.57
N TYR A 130 -8.84 -1.86 -18.67
CA TYR A 130 -7.63 -2.39 -18.03
C TYR A 130 -7.93 -3.46 -16.97
N LEU A 131 -9.16 -3.49 -16.45
CA LEU A 131 -9.63 -4.44 -15.45
C LEU A 131 -10.24 -5.70 -16.05
N SER A 132 -10.27 -5.83 -17.38
CA SER A 132 -10.80 -7.01 -18.08
C SER A 132 -10.13 -8.32 -17.68
N GLN A 133 -8.89 -8.27 -17.17
CA GLN A 133 -8.15 -9.43 -16.67
C GLN A 133 -8.63 -9.92 -15.29
N LEU A 134 -9.39 -9.11 -14.55
CA LEU A 134 -9.97 -9.53 -13.27
C LEU A 134 -11.13 -10.49 -13.48
N THR A 135 -11.24 -11.52 -12.62
CA THR A 135 -12.41 -12.38 -12.59
C THR A 135 -13.67 -11.59 -12.21
N GLY A 136 -14.84 -12.02 -12.70
CA GLY A 136 -16.11 -11.31 -12.49
C GLY A 136 -16.42 -11.04 -11.01
N SER A 137 -16.01 -11.93 -10.10
CA SER A 137 -16.17 -11.73 -8.65
C SER A 137 -15.30 -10.60 -8.10
N LYS A 138 -14.03 -10.50 -8.52
CA LYS A 138 -13.12 -9.42 -8.10
C LYS A 138 -13.58 -8.07 -8.65
N MET A 139 -14.07 -8.05 -9.88
CA MET A 139 -14.64 -6.86 -10.50
C MET A 139 -15.90 -6.38 -9.76
N LYS A 140 -16.80 -7.30 -9.35
CA LYS A 140 -17.95 -6.95 -8.51
C LYS A 140 -17.54 -6.34 -7.17
N LEU A 141 -16.55 -6.94 -6.50
CA LEU A 141 -16.02 -6.41 -5.24
C LEU A 141 -15.42 -5.01 -5.41
N LEU A 142 -14.59 -4.80 -6.44
CA LEU A 142 -14.00 -3.49 -6.69
C LEU A 142 -15.07 -2.43 -6.94
N ASN A 143 -16.10 -2.74 -7.73
CA ASN A 143 -17.24 -1.84 -7.94
C ASN A 143 -18.00 -1.52 -6.64
N LEU A 144 -18.13 -2.48 -5.71
CA LEU A 144 -18.71 -2.23 -4.39
C LEU A 144 -17.85 -1.23 -3.59
N TYR A 145 -16.52 -1.36 -3.62
CA TYR A 145 -15.61 -0.43 -2.95
C TYR A 145 -15.63 0.96 -3.56
N ILE A 146 -15.68 1.07 -4.89
CA ILE A 146 -15.85 2.34 -5.61
C ILE A 146 -17.15 3.03 -5.16
N LYS A 147 -18.28 2.31 -5.21
CA LYS A 147 -19.58 2.85 -4.75
C LYS A 147 -19.53 3.33 -3.30
N ARG A 148 -18.87 2.56 -2.43
CA ARG A 148 -18.71 2.90 -1.01
C ARG A 148 -17.83 4.14 -0.80
N ALA A 149 -16.77 4.30 -1.58
CA ALA A 149 -15.90 5.48 -1.51
C ALA A 149 -16.65 6.75 -1.96
N GLN A 150 -17.49 6.63 -2.99
CA GLN A 150 -18.34 7.72 -3.47
C GLN A 150 -19.41 8.12 -2.44
N THR A 151 -20.09 7.16 -1.81
CA THR A 151 -21.10 7.47 -0.77
C THR A 151 -20.50 8.03 0.51
N SER A 152 -19.27 7.65 0.88
CA SER A 152 -18.61 8.18 2.09
C SER A 152 -18.21 9.66 1.96
N THR A 153 -17.98 10.14 0.74
CA THR A 153 -17.66 11.55 0.47
C THR A 153 -18.91 12.45 0.56
N SER A 154 -20.10 11.89 0.39
CA SER A 154 -21.36 12.64 0.41
C SER A 154 -21.95 12.87 1.81
N ASN A 155 -21.37 12.29 2.87
CA ASN A 155 -21.88 12.40 4.23
C ASN A 155 -21.06 13.37 5.13
N SER A 156 -20.19 14.19 4.53
CA SER A 156 -19.34 15.16 5.25
C SER A 156 -19.90 16.59 5.24
N SER A 157 -21.11 16.82 4.72
CA SER A 157 -21.71 18.15 4.59
C SER A 157 -23.14 18.19 5.10
N SER A 158 -23.33 17.94 6.41
CA SER A 158 -24.55 18.29 7.13
C SER A 158 -24.32 18.17 8.64
N SER A 159 -23.57 19.11 9.21
CA SER A 159 -23.62 19.36 10.65
C SER A 159 -23.70 20.87 10.85
N SER A 160 -24.84 21.44 10.45
CA SER A 160 -25.22 22.80 10.78
C SER A 160 -26.33 22.74 11.83
N ASP A 161 -26.09 23.45 12.93
CA ASP A 161 -27.06 24.00 13.88
C ASP A 161 -27.83 23.03 14.78
N ILE A 162 -27.40 22.96 16.05
CA ILE A 162 -28.34 22.77 17.16
C ILE A 162 -28.15 23.89 18.20
N SER A 163 -29.26 24.60 18.36
CA SER A 163 -29.56 25.75 19.20
C SER A 163 -29.34 25.51 20.69
N SER A 164 -28.90 26.53 21.42
CA SER A 164 -29.07 26.66 22.87
C SER A 164 -29.90 27.90 23.17
N TYR A 165 -31.18 27.68 23.48
CA TYR A 165 -32.00 28.54 24.33
C TYR A 165 -32.28 27.77 25.62
#